data_AF-A0A7W7R630-F1
#
_entry.id   AF-A0A7W7R630-F1
#
_cell.length_a   1.000
_cell.length_b   1.000
_cell.length_c   1.000
_cell.angle_alpha   90.00
_cell.angle_beta   90.00
_cell.angle_gamma   90.00
#
_symmetry.space_group_name_H-M   'P 1'
#
loop_
_entity.id
_entity.type
_entity.pdbx_description
1 polymer ?
#
loop_
_entity_poly.entity_id
_entity_poly.type
_entity_poly.pdbx_seq_one_letter_code
_entity_poly.pdbx_strand_id
1 'polypeptide(L)'
;MADISMSLQQLVSDSEDLQTAANGMDSALDDLNQQVTAFLQTYHGQAAAAFLEFSNVLHSSSAAMSADMKQASRILAEMIETMEQSDNKAAGGFQQ
;
A
#
# COMPACT_ATOMS: atom_id res chain seq x y z
N MET A 1 14.93 -22.46 -14.64
CA MET A 1 14.09 -22.63 -13.44
C MET A 1 14.70 -21.96 -12.20
N ALA A 2 16.02 -22.03 -11.94
CA ALA A 2 16.61 -21.38 -10.75
C ALA A 2 16.45 -19.84 -10.70
N ASP A 3 16.59 -19.14 -11.84
CA ASP A 3 16.52 -17.68 -11.90
C ASP A 3 15.09 -17.13 -11.63
N ILE A 4 14.08 -17.84 -12.15
CA ILE A 4 12.66 -17.51 -11.93
C ILE A 4 12.27 -17.76 -10.48
N SER A 5 12.74 -18.85 -9.87
CA SER A 5 12.50 -19.16 -8.46
C SER A 5 13.11 -18.11 -7.52
N MET A 6 14.31 -17.63 -7.82
CA MET A 6 14.97 -16.57 -7.04
C MET A 6 14.25 -15.23 -7.19
N SER A 7 13.80 -14.90 -8.41
CA SER A 7 13.03 -13.68 -8.68
C SER A 7 11.63 -13.70 -8.05
N LEU A 8 10.99 -14.87 -7.95
CA LEU A 8 9.67 -15.02 -7.31
C LEU A 8 9.77 -14.86 -5.79
N GLN A 9 10.80 -15.41 -5.16
CA GLN A 9 11.06 -15.22 -3.72
C GLN A 9 11.32 -13.75 -3.38
N GLN A 10 12.07 -13.03 -4.24
CA GLN A 10 12.27 -11.60 -4.08
C GLN A 10 10.95 -10.83 -4.20
N LEU A 11 10.12 -11.16 -5.19
CA LEU A 11 8.79 -10.54 -5.38
C LEU A 11 7.85 -10.77 -4.20
N VAL A 12 7.86 -11.96 -3.61
CA VAL A 12 7.09 -12.28 -2.40
C VAL A 12 7.59 -11.43 -1.22
N SER A 13 8.90 -11.39 -0.99
CA SER A 13 9.50 -10.56 0.06
C SER A 13 9.16 -9.08 -0.11
N ASP A 14 9.33 -8.56 -1.33
CA ASP A 14 9.05 -7.17 -1.65
C ASP A 14 7.55 -6.86 -1.43
N SER A 15 6.64 -7.79 -1.74
CA SER A 15 5.20 -7.65 -1.48
C SER A 15 4.86 -7.64 0.02
N GLU A 16 5.50 -8.48 0.82
CA GLU A 16 5.33 -8.50 2.28
C GLU A 16 5.83 -7.22 2.93
N ASP A 17 6.98 -6.71 2.47
CA ASP A 17 7.54 -5.42 2.89
C ASP A 17 6.62 -4.27 2.51
N LEU A 18 6.07 -4.27 1.29
CA LEU A 18 5.13 -3.25 0.83
C LEU A 18 3.84 -3.27 1.65
N GLN A 19 3.33 -4.45 1.98
CA GLN A 19 2.13 -4.60 2.80
C GLN A 19 2.38 -4.14 4.25
N THR A 20 3.55 -4.44 4.80
CA THR A 20 3.96 -3.96 6.12
C THR A 20 4.12 -2.44 6.14
N ALA A 21 4.77 -1.87 5.13
CA ALA A 21 4.90 -0.44 4.95
C ALA A 21 3.54 0.24 4.77
N ALA A 22 2.62 -0.38 4.02
CA ALA A 22 1.26 0.13 3.81
C ALA A 22 0.50 0.20 5.14
N ASN A 23 0.54 -0.86 5.94
CA ASN A 23 -0.11 -0.90 7.25
C ASN A 23 0.50 0.15 8.21
N GLY A 24 1.83 0.32 8.18
CA GLY A 24 2.53 1.34 8.95
C GLY A 24 2.14 2.76 8.53
N MET A 25 2.02 3.01 7.23
CA MET A 25 1.55 4.29 6.69
C MET A 25 0.08 4.57 7.04
N ASP A 26 -0.83 3.60 6.89
CA ASP A 26 -2.25 3.77 7.25
C ASP A 26 -2.38 4.17 8.73
N SER A 27 -1.59 3.53 9.60
CA SER A 27 -1.56 3.83 11.03
C SER A 27 -1.01 5.24 11.31
N ALA A 28 0.11 5.61 10.67
CA ALA A 28 0.69 6.94 10.82
C ALA A 28 -0.22 8.06 10.28
N LEU A 29 -0.98 7.79 9.22
CA LEU A 29 -1.95 8.72 8.66
C LEU A 29 -3.18 8.86 9.55
N ASP A 30 -3.63 7.78 10.19
CA ASP A 30 -4.70 7.84 11.20
C ASP A 30 -4.27 8.65 12.42
N ASP A 31 -3.06 8.40 12.95
CA ASP A 31 -2.48 9.17 14.05
C ASP A 31 -2.38 10.66 13.72
N LEU A 32 -1.96 10.99 12.49
CA LEU A 32 -1.88 12.36 12.00
C LEU A 32 -3.27 13.01 11.92
N ASN A 33 -4.27 12.29 11.40
CA ASN A 33 -5.65 12.78 11.35
C ASN A 33 -6.22 13.03 12.75
N GLN A 34 -5.96 12.14 13.70
CA GLN A 34 -6.38 12.31 15.09
C GLN A 34 -5.74 13.55 15.71
N GLN A 35 -4.43 13.75 15.53
CA GLN A 35 -3.71 14.93 16.02
C GLN A 35 -4.26 16.22 15.40
N VAL A 36 -4.43 16.27 14.08
CA VAL A 36 -4.97 17.44 13.38
C VAL A 36 -6.40 17.75 13.82
N THR A 37 -7.23 16.73 14.03
CA THR A 37 -8.60 16.89 14.55
C THR A 37 -8.62 17.46 15.97
N ALA A 38 -7.69 17.04 16.83
CA ALA A 38 -7.54 17.60 18.17
C ALA A 38 -7.14 19.09 18.12
N PHE A 39 -6.25 19.47 17.19
CA PHE A 39 -5.87 20.88 16.98
C PHE A 39 -7.01 21.74 16.44
N LEU A 40 -7.90 21.19 15.61
CA LEU A 40 -9.08 21.90 15.12
C LEU A 40 -10.00 22.39 16.25
N GLN A 41 -10.06 21.67 17.37
CA GLN A 41 -10.85 22.07 18.53
C GLN A 41 -10.23 23.25 19.30
N THR A 42 -8.95 23.53 19.09
CA THR A 42 -8.21 24.59 19.80
C THR A 42 -8.18 25.92 19.04
N TYR A 43 -8.41 25.90 17.72
CA TYR A 43 -8.41 27.11 16.89
C TYR A 43 -9.84 27.64 16.66
N HIS A 44 -9.99 28.98 16.73
CA HIS A 44 -11.23 29.68 16.41
C HIS A 44 -10.98 30.79 15.38
N GLY A 45 -12.01 31.16 14.61
CA GLY A 45 -11.92 32.23 13.60
C GLY A 45 -11.27 31.80 12.28
N GLN A 46 -10.59 32.71 11.57
CA GLN A 46 -10.01 32.45 10.24
C GLN A 46 -8.97 31.31 10.25
N ALA A 47 -8.24 31.12 11.36
CA ALA A 47 -7.29 30.02 11.50
C ALA A 47 -7.97 28.65 11.45
N ALA A 48 -9.20 28.54 11.99
CA ALA A 48 -9.97 27.30 11.94
C ALA A 48 -10.36 26.92 10.50
N ALA A 49 -10.69 27.89 9.65
CA ALA A 49 -11.02 27.63 8.25
C ALA A 49 -9.82 27.09 7.47
N ALA A 50 -8.64 27.69 7.63
CA ALA A 50 -7.41 27.22 7.00
C ALA A 50 -7.00 25.82 7.51
N PHE A 51 -7.16 25.55 8.80
CA PHE A 51 -6.89 24.24 9.37
C PHE A 51 -7.88 23.17 8.89
N LEU A 52 -9.14 23.53 8.69
CA LEU A 52 -10.16 22.63 8.19
C LEU A 52 -9.91 22.26 6.73
N GLU A 53 -9.49 23.24 5.92
CA GLU A 53 -9.05 23.01 4.54
C GLU A 53 -7.81 22.11 4.49
N PHE A 54 -6.81 22.39 5.34
CA PHE A 54 -5.64 21.51 5.48
C PHE A 54 -6.03 20.09 5.89
N SER A 55 -6.91 19.93 6.87
CA SER A 55 -7.39 18.62 7.33
C SER A 55 -8.10 17.85 6.21
N ASN A 56 -8.91 18.52 5.39
CA ASN A 56 -9.57 17.89 4.25
C ASN A 56 -8.57 17.43 3.18
N VAL A 57 -7.58 18.27 2.85
CA VAL A 57 -6.52 17.91 1.90
C VAL A 57 -5.71 16.73 2.43
N LEU A 58 -5.36 16.76 3.71
CA LEU A 58 -4.66 15.66 4.37
C LEU A 58 -5.46 14.36 4.26
N HIS A 59 -6.73 14.36 4.67
CA HIS A 59 -7.59 13.17 4.57
C HIS A 59 -7.69 12.63 3.14
N SER A 60 -7.88 13.51 2.16
CA SER A 60 -7.97 13.10 0.76
C SER A 60 -6.66 12.50 0.25
N SER A 61 -5.52 13.10 0.62
CA SER A 61 -4.21 12.60 0.23
C SER A 61 -3.90 11.26 0.91
N SER A 62 -4.22 11.12 2.19
CA SER A 62 -4.07 9.86 2.94
C SER A 62 -4.90 8.74 2.33
N ALA A 63 -6.16 9.02 1.96
CA ALA A 63 -7.05 8.05 1.34
C ALA A 63 -6.53 7.59 -0.04
N ALA A 64 -6.05 8.53 -0.86
CA ALA A 64 -5.46 8.21 -2.16
C ALA A 64 -4.22 7.33 -2.00
N MET A 65 -3.34 7.67 -1.06
CA MET A 65 -2.12 6.94 -0.80
C MET A 65 -2.39 5.52 -0.29
N SER A 66 -3.35 5.35 0.62
CA SER A 66 -3.81 4.04 1.09
C SER A 66 -4.39 3.19 -0.06
N ALA A 67 -5.14 3.81 -0.97
CA ALA A 67 -5.69 3.13 -2.15
C ALA A 67 -4.60 2.68 -3.13
N ASP A 68 -3.63 3.55 -3.43
CA ASP A 68 -2.52 3.26 -4.32
C ASP A 68 -1.65 2.11 -3.79
N MET A 69 -1.38 2.07 -2.48
CA MET A 69 -0.62 0.97 -1.87
C MET A 69 -1.39 -0.35 -1.90
N LYS A 70 -2.71 -0.33 -1.65
CA LYS A 70 -3.55 -1.53 -1.78
C LYS A 70 -3.59 -2.04 -3.22
N GLN A 71 -3.62 -1.13 -4.20
CA GLN A 71 -3.56 -1.47 -5.62
C GLN A 71 -2.18 -2.06 -5.99
N ALA A 72 -1.09 -1.47 -5.53
CA ALA A 72 0.26 -1.97 -5.76
C ALA A 72 0.43 -3.39 -5.19
N SER A 73 0.00 -3.62 -3.96
CA SER A 73 0.02 -4.95 -3.32
C SER A 73 -0.79 -5.99 -4.12
N ARG A 74 -1.97 -5.60 -4.64
CA ARG A 74 -2.78 -6.48 -5.48
C ARG A 74 -2.09 -6.85 -6.80
N ILE A 75 -1.48 -5.87 -7.47
CA ILE A 75 -0.75 -6.12 -8.72
C ILE A 75 0.42 -7.08 -8.48
N LEU A 76 1.15 -6.90 -7.38
CA LEU A 76 2.24 -7.83 -7.01
C LEU A 76 1.73 -9.25 -6.75
N ALA A 77 0.59 -9.39 -6.06
CA ALA A 77 -0.04 -10.69 -5.84
C ALA A 77 -0.47 -11.37 -7.17
N GLU A 78 -1.08 -10.61 -8.08
CA GLU A 78 -1.47 -11.10 -9.42
C GLU A 78 -0.25 -11.50 -10.27
N MET A 79 0.87 -10.76 -10.15
CA MET A 79 2.14 -11.11 -10.80
C MET A 79 2.72 -12.42 -10.25
N ILE A 80 2.74 -12.59 -8.93
CA ILE A 80 3.22 -13.82 -8.27
C ILE A 80 2.38 -15.02 -8.73
N GLU A 81 1.05 -14.91 -8.70
CA GLU A 81 0.15 -15.97 -9.16
C GLU A 81 0.39 -16.34 -10.63
N THR A 82 0.54 -15.33 -11.50
CA THR A 82 0.80 -15.55 -12.93
C THR A 82 2.13 -16.27 -13.16
N MET A 83 3.17 -15.90 -12.41
CA MET A 83 4.48 -16.54 -12.51
C MET A 83 4.45 -17.99 -12.01
N GLU A 84 3.78 -18.29 -10.89
CA GLU A 84 3.60 -19.66 -10.40
C GLU A 84 2.83 -20.53 -11.39
N GLN A 85 1.76 -20.00 -11.99
CA GLN A 85 1.00 -20.72 -13.02
C GLN A 85 1.85 -20.98 -14.27
N SER A 86 2.68 -20.01 -14.68
CA SER A 86 3.59 -20.16 -15.80
C SER A 86 4.65 -21.23 -15.53
N ASP A 87 5.23 -21.26 -14.33
CA ASP A 87 6.25 -22.24 -13.95
C ASP A 87 5.65 -23.66 -13.89
N ASN A 88 4.45 -23.81 -13.31
CA ASN A 88 3.73 -25.08 -13.26
C ASN A 88 3.38 -25.60 -14.67
N LYS A 89 2.94 -24.73 -15.59
CA LYS A 89 2.68 -25.12 -16.99
C LYS A 89 3.96 -25.51 -17.73
N ALA A 90 5.06 -24.80 -17.51
CA ALA A 90 6.35 -25.14 -18.08
C ALA A 90 6.83 -26.51 -17.56
N ALA A 91 6.75 -26.76 -16.25
CA ALA A 91 7.13 -28.03 -15.65
C ALA A 91 6.28 -29.22 -16.16
N GLY A 92 4.98 -29.04 -16.35
CA GLY A 92 4.10 -30.07 -16.93
C GLY A 92 4.33 -30.35 -18.42
N GLY A 93 4.87 -29.39 -19.17
CA GLY A 93 5.19 -29.53 -20.60
C GLY A 93 6.47 -30.34 -20.90
N PHE A 94 7.36 -30.52 -19.91
CA PHE A 94 8.60 -31.31 -20.07
C PHE A 94 8.41 -32.82 -19.79
N GLN A 95 7.20 -33.27 -19.44
CA GLN A 95 6.89 -34.68 -19.16
C GLN A 95 6.22 -35.45 -20.33
N GLN A 96 6.23 -34.91 -21.56
CA GLN A 96 5.79 -35.63 -22.76
C GLN A 96 6.95 -35.94 -23.71
#